data_AF-A0A8J2LB81-F1
#
_entry.id   AF-A0A8J2LB81-F1
#
_cell.length_a   1.000
_cell.length_b   1.000
_cell.length_c   1.000
_cell.angle_alpha   90.00
_cell.angle_beta   90.00
_cell.angle_gamma   90.00
#
_symmetry.space_group_name_H-M   'P 1'
#
loop_
_entity.id
_entity.type
_entity.pdbx_description
1 polymer ?
#
loop_
_entity_poly.entity_id
_entity_poly.type
_entity_poly.pdbx_seq_one_letter_code
_entity_poly.pdbx_strand_id
1 'polypeptide(L)'
;MQYGIALENYKAPDGIPKRYVYYLAGYDHEDRPIWIIEGGKWNVMEGVLKGQNKEIEIYFMQMVQRFRDSLSDRSTADNPVTQLVFLLDFADFDFAQIRHIP
;
A
#
# COMPACT_ATOMS: atom_id res chain seq x y z
N MET A 1 -22.58 -7.20 -3.91
CA MET A 1 -21.21 -7.05 -4.46
C MET A 1 -20.27 -6.90 -3.28
N GLN A 2 -19.48 -7.93 -3.00
CA GLN A 2 -18.60 -8.00 -1.81
C GLN A 2 -17.18 -7.69 -2.30
N TYR A 3 -16.84 -6.42 -2.38
CA TYR A 3 -15.48 -6.00 -2.74
C TYR A 3 -14.71 -5.72 -1.46
N GLY A 4 -13.89 -6.68 -1.11
CA GLY A 4 -12.91 -6.57 -0.05
C GLY A 4 -12.09 -7.83 -0.12
N ILE A 5 -10.84 -7.73 -0.57
CA ILE A 5 -9.86 -8.72 -0.14
C ILE A 5 -9.77 -8.50 1.36
N ALA A 6 -10.50 -9.32 2.12
CA ALA A 6 -10.46 -9.26 3.56
C ALA A 6 -8.99 -9.38 3.99
N LEU A 7 -8.55 -8.53 4.93
CA LEU A 7 -7.18 -8.44 5.44
C LEU A 7 -6.56 -9.83 5.74
N GLU A 8 -7.42 -10.76 6.13
CA GLU A 8 -7.15 -12.18 6.39
C GLU A 8 -6.57 -12.99 5.21
N ASN A 9 -6.69 -12.51 3.97
CA ASN A 9 -6.13 -13.17 2.78
C ASN A 9 -4.84 -12.50 2.24
N TYR A 10 -4.40 -11.38 2.81
CA TYR A 10 -3.13 -10.78 2.43
C TYR A 10 -1.97 -11.51 3.11
N LYS A 11 -1.23 -12.30 2.32
CA LYS A 11 0.08 -12.81 2.71
C LYS A 11 1.14 -11.83 2.23
N ALA A 12 1.76 -11.12 3.17
CA ALA A 12 2.99 -10.39 2.88
C ALA A 12 4.01 -11.38 2.30
N PRO A 13 4.72 -11.05 1.21
CA PRO A 13 5.83 -11.85 0.71
C PRO A 13 6.84 -12.15 1.84
N ASP A 14 7.45 -13.33 1.81
CA ASP A 14 8.42 -13.74 2.83
C ASP A 14 9.56 -12.70 2.93
N GLY A 15 9.87 -12.27 4.15
CA GLY A 15 10.87 -11.24 4.45
C GLY A 15 10.34 -9.81 4.49
N ILE A 16 9.09 -9.56 4.08
CA ILE A 16 8.42 -8.26 4.23
C ILE A 16 7.68 -8.26 5.57
N PRO A 17 8.02 -7.35 6.50
CA PRO A 17 7.35 -7.31 7.79
C PRO A 17 5.87 -7.01 7.58
N LYS A 18 4.99 -7.76 8.25
CA LYS A 18 3.52 -7.57 8.28
C LYS A 18 3.05 -6.17 8.70
N ARG A 19 3.98 -5.24 8.94
CA ARG A 19 3.81 -3.87 9.46
C ARG A 19 3.45 -2.84 8.38
N TYR A 20 3.62 -3.16 7.10
CA TYR A 20 3.28 -2.25 6.01
C TYR A 20 1.99 -2.75 5.35
N VAL A 21 0.84 -2.24 5.80
CA VAL A 21 -0.48 -2.68 5.33
C VAL A 21 -0.99 -1.71 4.27
N TYR A 22 -1.39 -2.27 3.12
CA TYR A 22 -2.15 -1.59 2.07
C TYR A 22 -3.04 -2.60 1.36
N TYR A 23 -4.19 -2.16 0.85
CA TYR A 23 -5.13 -3.01 0.13
C TYR A 23 -6.04 -2.23 -0.80
N LEU A 24 -6.54 -2.90 -1.84
CA LEU A 24 -7.53 -2.35 -2.76
C LEU A 24 -8.91 -2.43 -2.10
N ALA A 25 -9.48 -1.28 -1.78
CA ALA A 25 -10.78 -1.16 -1.13
C ALA A 25 -11.95 -1.20 -2.12
N GLY A 26 -11.67 -1.00 -3.42
CA GLY A 26 -12.67 -1.04 -4.48
C GLY A 26 -12.35 -0.04 -5.57
N TYR A 27 -13.40 0.44 -6.22
CA TYR A 27 -13.34 1.43 -7.29
C TYR A 27 -14.35 2.54 -7.00
N ASP A 28 -14.05 3.75 -7.43
CA ASP A 28 -15.01 4.85 -7.35
C ASP A 28 -15.96 4.90 -8.55
N HIS A 29 -16.74 5.97 -8.66
CA HIS A 29 -17.72 6.16 -9.73
C HIS A 29 -17.10 6.40 -11.12
N GLU A 30 -15.79 6.67 -11.20
CA GLU A 30 -15.03 6.84 -12.45
C GLU A 30 -14.13 5.62 -12.72
N ASP A 31 -14.40 4.49 -12.07
CA ASP A 31 -13.62 3.25 -12.15
C ASP A 31 -12.16 3.35 -11.68
N ARG A 32 -11.80 4.42 -10.96
CA ARG A 32 -10.46 4.56 -10.40
C ARG A 32 -10.29 3.61 -9.22
N PRO A 33 -9.19 2.82 -9.16
CA PRO A 33 -8.92 1.96 -8.02
C PRO A 33 -8.67 2.80 -6.76
N ILE A 34 -9.34 2.43 -5.68
CA ILE A 34 -9.20 3.05 -4.35
C ILE A 34 -8.31 2.16 -3.50
N TRP A 35 -7.12 2.64 -3.18
CA TRP A 35 -6.16 1.96 -2.31
C TRP A 35 -6.16 2.58 -0.93
N ILE A 36 -6.33 1.75 0.10
CA ILE A 36 -6.12 2.15 1.50
C ILE A 36 -4.70 1.81 1.89
N ILE A 37 -4.00 2.77 2.48
CA ILE A 37 -2.65 2.62 3.02
C ILE A 37 -2.70 2.99 4.50
N GLU A 38 -2.41 2.02 5.38
CA GLU A 38 -2.43 2.22 6.83
C GLU A 38 -1.11 2.82 7.34
N GLY A 39 -0.78 4.01 6.85
CA GLY A 39 0.50 4.68 7.08
C GLY A 39 0.81 4.93 8.55
N GLY A 40 -0.21 5.17 9.39
CA GLY A 40 -0.01 5.36 10.83
C GLY A 40 0.47 4.11 11.58
N LYS A 41 0.35 2.92 10.99
CA LYS A 41 0.87 1.67 11.57
C LYS A 41 2.27 1.32 11.08
N TRP A 42 2.81 2.08 10.12
CA TRP A 42 4.10 1.78 9.52
C TRP A 42 5.23 2.24 10.43
N ASN A 43 6.16 1.33 10.73
CA ASN A 43 7.44 1.67 11.35
C ASN A 43 8.57 1.46 10.35
N VAL A 44 8.81 2.48 9.52
CA VAL A 44 9.89 2.44 8.52
C VAL A 44 11.26 2.47 9.21
N MET A 45 11.40 3.31 10.24
CA MET A 45 12.67 3.47 10.97
C MET A 45 13.13 2.18 11.66
N GLU A 46 12.23 1.38 12.22
CA GLU A 46 12.59 0.07 12.77
C GLU A 46 13.24 -0.84 11.71
N GLY A 47 12.75 -0.80 10.47
CA GLY A 47 13.34 -1.55 9.36
C GLY A 47 14.71 -1.05 8.96
N VAL A 48 14.87 0.27 8.85
CA VAL A 48 16.16 0.92 8.58
C VAL A 48 17.18 0.54 9.67
N LEU A 49 16.78 0.61 10.94
CA LEU A 49 17.60 0.25 12.11
C LEU A 49 18.01 -1.23 12.12
N LYS A 50 17.16 -2.10 11.58
CA LYS A 50 17.44 -3.54 11.41
C LYS A 50 18.24 -3.86 10.15
N GLY A 51 18.65 -2.86 9.37
CA GLY A 51 19.40 -3.04 8.12
C GLY A 51 18.56 -3.55 6.95
N GLN A 52 17.23 -3.49 7.03
CA GLN A 52 16.28 -4.06 6.07
C GLN A 52 15.96 -3.13 4.89
N ASN A 53 16.90 -2.28 4.50
CA ASN A 53 16.65 -1.22 3.51
C ASN A 53 16.23 -1.78 2.14
N LYS A 54 16.87 -2.88 1.73
CA LYS A 54 16.60 -3.52 0.43
C LYS A 54 15.22 -4.17 0.39
N GLU A 55 14.80 -4.80 1.48
CA GLU A 55 13.48 -5.40 1.62
C GLU A 55 12.38 -4.34 1.58
N ILE A 56 12.62 -3.19 2.23
CA ILE A 56 11.73 -2.03 2.18
C ILE A 56 11.61 -1.51 0.74
N GLU A 57 12.73 -1.37 0.02
CA GLU A 57 12.74 -0.93 -1.38
C GLU A 57 11.98 -1.90 -2.29
N ILE A 58 12.25 -3.20 -2.18
CA ILE A 58 11.55 -4.25 -2.94
C ILE A 58 10.05 -4.19 -2.66
N TYR A 59 9.66 -4.01 -1.40
CA TYR A 59 8.28 -3.88 -1.00
C TYR A 59 7.59 -2.68 -1.66
N PHE A 60 8.23 -1.50 -1.66
CA PHE A 60 7.71 -0.32 -2.33
C PHE A 60 7.58 -0.53 -3.84
N MET A 61 8.55 -1.16 -4.49
CA MET A 61 8.46 -1.49 -5.92
C MET A 61 7.28 -2.43 -6.22
N GLN A 62 7.07 -3.46 -5.38
CA GLN A 62 5.93 -4.36 -5.52
C GLN A 62 4.59 -3.65 -5.32
N MET A 63 4.54 -2.70 -4.37
CA MET A 63 3.36 -1.86 -4.14
C MET A 63 3.05 -1.00 -5.37
N VAL A 64 4.04 -0.30 -5.93
CA VAL A 64 3.87 0.50 -7.16
C VAL A 64 3.42 -0.37 -8.33
N GLN A 65 3.98 -1.58 -8.47
CA GLN A 65 3.55 -2.51 -9.51
C GLN A 65 2.07 -2.88 -9.35
N ARG A 66 1.60 -3.19 -8.13
CA ARG A 66 0.18 -3.48 -7.89
C ARG A 66 -0.74 -2.30 -8.18
N PHE A 67 -0.30 -1.08 -7.88
CA PHE A 67 -1.05 0.13 -8.23
C PHE A 67 -1.20 0.25 -9.74
N ARG A 68 -0.11 0.06 -10.48
CA ARG A 68 -0.11 0.04 -11.95
C ARG A 68 -1.02 -1.05 -12.51
N ASP A 69 -0.94 -2.27 -11.98
CA ASP A 69 -1.74 -3.40 -12.44
C ASP A 69 -3.24 -3.10 -12.25
N SER A 70 -3.63 -2.52 -11.09
CA SER A 70 -5.02 -2.16 -10.82
C SER A 70 -5.59 -1.09 -11.77
N LEU A 71 -4.75 -0.21 -12.29
CA LEU A 71 -5.13 0.75 -13.34
C LEU A 71 -5.37 0.01 -14.66
N SER A 72 -4.43 -0.86 -15.04
CA SER A 72 -4.52 -1.64 -16.28
C SER A 72 -5.73 -2.58 -16.29
N ASP A 73 -6.09 -3.16 -15.14
CA ASP A 73 -7.23 -4.08 -15.00
C ASP A 73 -8.59 -3.41 -15.24
N ARG A 74 -8.67 -2.08 -15.05
CA ARG A 74 -9.89 -1.29 -15.28
C ARG A 74 -9.86 -0.46 -16.55
N SER A 75 -8.66 -0.21 -17.07
CA SER A 75 -8.47 0.55 -18.29
C SER A 75 -8.97 -0.25 -19.50
N THR A 76 -9.81 0.38 -20.32
CA THR A 76 -10.18 -0.15 -21.64
C THR A 76 -9.66 0.79 -22.73
N ALA A 77 -9.76 0.38 -23.99
CA ALA A 77 -9.38 1.23 -25.12
C ALA A 77 -10.24 2.50 -25.21
N ASP A 78 -11.53 2.40 -24.86
CA ASP A 78 -12.49 3.51 -24.94
C ASP A 78 -12.60 4.30 -23.64
N ASN A 79 -12.13 3.75 -22.51
CA ASN A 79 -12.13 4.41 -21.21
C ASN A 79 -10.80 4.15 -20.47
N PRO A 80 -9.75 4.94 -20.74
CA PRO A 80 -8.46 4.75 -20.12
C PRO A 80 -8.46 5.22 -18.67
N VAL A 81 -8.24 4.29 -17.73
CA VAL A 81 -8.08 4.62 -16.30
C VAL A 81 -6.61 4.91 -16.01
N THR A 82 -6.29 6.19 -15.82
CA THR A 82 -4.91 6.67 -15.62
C THR A 82 -4.63 7.17 -14.21
N GLN A 83 -5.67 7.26 -13.38
CA GLN A 83 -5.64 7.80 -12.03
C GLN A 83 -6.15 6.78 -11.03
N LEU A 84 -5.61 6.85 -9.82
CA LEU A 84 -6.03 6.05 -8.67
C LEU A 84 -6.28 6.98 -7.48
N VAL A 85 -7.00 6.48 -6.49
CA VAL A 85 -7.30 7.21 -5.27
C VAL A 85 -6.53 6.56 -4.12
N PHE A 86 -5.75 7.36 -3.40
CA PHE A 86 -5.14 6.92 -2.14
C PHE A 86 -5.95 7.44 -0.96
N LEU A 87 -6.30 6.53 -0.07
CA LEU A 87 -6.77 6.85 1.27
C LEU A 87 -5.65 6.51 2.25
N LEU A 88 -5.01 7.54 2.78
CA LEU A 88 -3.94 7.40 3.77
C LEU A 88 -4.55 7.44 5.16
N ASP A 89 -4.56 6.30 5.84
CA ASP A 89 -4.97 6.20 7.24
C ASP A 89 -3.77 6.48 8.15
N PHE A 90 -3.83 7.61 8.83
CA PHE A 90 -2.84 8.07 9.81
C PHE A 90 -3.27 7.82 11.25
N ALA A 91 -4.31 7.01 11.50
CA ALA A 91 -4.60 6.52 12.84
C ALA A 91 -3.35 5.85 13.42
N ASP A 92 -3.05 6.17 14.69
CA ASP A 92 -1.86 5.70 15.42
C ASP A 92 -0.51 6.21 14.89
N PHE A 93 -0.50 7.17 13.97
CA PHE A 93 0.74 7.80 13.52
C PHE A 93 1.46 8.52 14.66
N ASP A 94 2.75 8.24 14.82
CA ASP A 94 3.64 8.88 15.79
C ASP A 94 4.87 9.44 15.06
N PHE A 95 5.26 10.68 15.39
CA PHE A 95 6.50 11.27 14.90
C PHE A 95 7.75 10.44 15.21
N ALA A 96 7.72 9.61 16.25
CA ALA A 96 8.79 8.64 16.54
C ALA A 96 9.00 7.63 15.39
N GLN A 97 7.99 7.38 14.55
CA GLN A 97 8.08 6.49 13.38
C GLN A 97 8.91 7.09 12.23
N ILE A 98 9.11 8.41 12.21
CA ILE A 98 9.86 9.14 11.18
C ILE A 98 11.08 9.89 11.72
N ARG A 99 11.22 10.01 13.05
CA ARG A 99 12.39 10.62 13.69
C ARG A 99 13.38 9.56 14.14
N HIS A 100 14.58 9.64 13.60
CA HIS A 100 15.76 9.09 14.24
C HIS A 100 16.09 10.03 15.42
N ILE A 101 15.84 9.61 16.67
CA ILE A 101 16.44 10.30 17.82
C ILE A 101 17.84 9.68 17.98
N PRO A 102 18.92 10.43 17.66
CA PRO A 102 20.29 9.98 17.87
C PRO A 102 20.62 9.79 19.36
#